data_AF-A0A432QD66-F1
#
_entry.id   AF-A0A432QD66-F1
#
_cell.length_a   1.000
_cell.length_b   1.000
_cell.length_c   1.000
_cell.angle_alpha   90.00
_cell.angle_beta   90.00
_cell.angle_gamma   90.00
#
_symmetry.space_group_name_H-M   'P 1'
#
loop_
_entity.id
_entity.type
_entity.pdbx_description
1 polymer ?
#
loop_
_entity_poly.entity_id
_entity_poly.type
_entity_poly.pdbx_seq_one_letter_code
_entity_poly.pdbx_strand_id
1 'polypeptide(L)'
;KNIADLKGKKVNIGNPGSGQRQNAIDALDAVGINYEKDLKAESIKASEAASLLQDGRIDAFFYTVGHPSGSIKEATSGARKVLIADVTGSGIDGLLAKFPYYAKATIPASLYPGAQNDKDINTFGVKATLITSAKVSDDIVYAITKEVFDNFEAFKKLHPAYATLTKAQMLEGLSAPLHPGAVKYYKEVGLMK
;
A
#
# COMPACT_ATOMS: atom_id res chain seq x y z
N LYS A 1 -11.54 14.00 -7.97
CA LYS A 1 -11.10 14.57 -6.68
C LYS A 1 -11.32 13.58 -5.54
N ASN A 2 -12.44 12.86 -5.54
CA ASN A 2 -12.68 11.73 -4.64
C ASN A 2 -12.83 10.43 -5.46
N ILE A 3 -12.88 9.29 -4.78
CA ILE A 3 -13.09 7.96 -5.40
C ILE A 3 -14.46 7.83 -6.10
N ALA A 4 -15.49 8.56 -5.67
CA ALA A 4 -16.82 8.55 -6.30
C ALA A 4 -16.82 9.14 -7.73
N ASP A 5 -15.88 10.03 -8.02
CA ASP A 5 -15.70 10.65 -9.35
C ASP A 5 -15.19 9.67 -10.43
N LEU A 6 -14.89 8.41 -10.07
CA LEU A 6 -14.36 7.41 -10.99
C LEU A 6 -15.43 6.80 -11.91
N LYS A 7 -16.73 6.94 -11.62
CA LYS A 7 -17.80 6.38 -12.47
C LYS A 7 -17.68 6.86 -13.92
N GLY A 8 -17.73 5.91 -14.85
CA GLY A 8 -17.57 6.09 -16.30
C GLY A 8 -16.13 6.29 -16.78
N LYS A 9 -15.15 6.39 -15.88
CA LYS A 9 -13.73 6.63 -16.22
C LYS A 9 -13.01 5.35 -16.60
N LYS A 10 -11.92 5.51 -17.34
CA LYS A 10 -10.97 4.44 -17.60
C LYS A 10 -9.95 4.36 -16.47
N VAL A 11 -10.03 3.31 -15.66
CA VAL A 11 -9.30 3.21 -14.40
C VAL A 11 -8.47 1.95 -14.38
N ASN A 12 -7.15 2.08 -14.21
CA ASN A 12 -6.32 0.92 -13.92
C ASN A 12 -6.52 0.49 -12.47
N ILE A 13 -7.09 -0.69 -12.28
CA ILE A 13 -7.28 -1.29 -10.95
C ILE A 13 -6.16 -2.28 -10.62
N GLY A 14 -5.17 -2.47 -11.49
CA GLY A 14 -4.02 -3.35 -11.25
C GLY A 14 -4.15 -4.71 -11.92
N ASN A 15 -3.00 -5.37 -12.12
CA ASN A 15 -2.93 -6.66 -12.79
C ASN A 15 -3.62 -7.77 -11.96
N PRO A 16 -4.16 -8.82 -12.61
CA PRO A 16 -4.78 -9.95 -11.93
C PRO A 16 -3.81 -10.59 -10.92
N GLY A 17 -4.36 -11.01 -9.77
CA GLY A 17 -3.59 -11.61 -8.66
C GLY A 17 -2.78 -10.63 -7.80
N SER A 18 -2.76 -9.33 -8.11
CA SER A 18 -2.06 -8.33 -7.29
C SER A 18 -2.89 -7.90 -6.07
N GLY A 19 -2.21 -7.63 -4.94
CA GLY A 19 -2.86 -7.08 -3.75
C GLY A 19 -3.52 -5.73 -4.00
N GLN A 20 -2.89 -4.85 -4.80
CA GLN A 20 -3.47 -3.56 -5.16
C GLN A 20 -4.81 -3.70 -5.88
N ARG A 21 -5.02 -4.77 -6.67
CA ARG A 21 -6.30 -5.01 -7.34
C ARG A 21 -7.39 -5.33 -6.35
N GLN A 22 -7.10 -6.19 -5.37
CA GLN A 22 -8.06 -6.46 -4.32
C GLN A 22 -8.36 -5.21 -3.51
N ASN A 23 -7.35 -4.40 -3.16
CA ASN A 23 -7.56 -3.16 -2.41
C ASN A 23 -8.40 -2.14 -3.20
N ALA A 24 -8.20 -2.05 -4.52
CA ALA A 24 -9.00 -1.20 -5.39
C ALA A 24 -10.46 -1.66 -5.43
N ILE A 25 -10.71 -2.96 -5.61
CA ILE A 25 -12.06 -3.54 -5.60
C ILE A 25 -12.74 -3.29 -4.24
N ASP A 26 -12.07 -3.59 -3.13
CA ASP A 26 -12.60 -3.37 -1.79
C ASP A 26 -12.97 -1.89 -1.56
N ALA A 27 -12.13 -0.96 -2.00
CA ALA A 27 -12.39 0.48 -1.89
C ALA A 27 -13.59 0.91 -2.73
N LEU A 28 -13.68 0.43 -3.97
CA LEU A 28 -14.76 0.73 -4.90
C LEU A 28 -16.10 0.17 -4.41
N ASP A 29 -16.11 -1.08 -3.96
CA ASP A 29 -17.29 -1.73 -3.39
C ASP A 29 -17.77 -1.01 -2.12
N ALA A 30 -16.83 -0.61 -1.25
CA ALA A 30 -17.13 0.14 -0.02
C ALA A 30 -17.82 1.48 -0.30
N VAL A 31 -17.61 2.08 -1.47
CA VAL A 31 -18.28 3.33 -1.90
C VAL A 31 -19.41 3.10 -2.91
N GLY A 32 -19.83 1.85 -3.13
CA GLY A 32 -20.94 1.51 -4.01
C GLY A 32 -20.65 1.69 -5.50
N ILE A 33 -19.40 1.47 -5.92
CA ILE A 33 -18.99 1.43 -7.33
C ILE A 33 -18.69 -0.01 -7.70
N ASN A 34 -19.48 -0.58 -8.60
CA ASN A 34 -19.17 -1.88 -9.20
C ASN A 34 -18.16 -1.66 -10.33
N TYR A 35 -16.91 -2.11 -10.15
CA TYR A 35 -15.84 -1.82 -11.12
C TYR A 35 -16.10 -2.39 -12.53
N GLU A 36 -16.92 -3.43 -12.67
CA GLU A 36 -17.24 -4.06 -13.96
C GLU A 36 -18.32 -3.30 -14.73
N LYS A 37 -19.24 -2.67 -14.01
CA LYS A 37 -20.41 -1.97 -14.59
C LYS A 37 -20.20 -0.46 -14.68
N ASP A 38 -19.57 0.10 -13.65
CA ASP A 38 -19.46 1.54 -13.47
C ASP A 38 -18.14 2.10 -13.99
N LEU A 39 -17.13 1.28 -14.30
CA LEU A 39 -15.82 1.72 -14.80
C LEU A 39 -15.47 1.07 -16.14
N LYS A 40 -14.58 1.71 -16.90
CA LYS A 40 -13.79 1.04 -17.95
C LYS A 40 -12.51 0.53 -17.31
N ALA A 41 -12.59 -0.61 -16.62
CA ALA A 41 -11.49 -1.13 -15.82
C ALA A 41 -10.34 -1.68 -16.69
N GLU A 42 -9.11 -1.23 -16.40
CA GLU A 42 -7.87 -1.69 -17.00
C GLU A 42 -7.06 -2.53 -15.99
N SER A 43 -6.25 -3.47 -16.47
CA SER A 43 -5.55 -4.45 -15.63
C SER A 43 -4.04 -4.44 -15.89
N ILE A 44 -3.41 -3.31 -15.58
CA ILE A 44 -2.04 -2.96 -15.96
C ILE A 44 -1.14 -2.94 -14.71
N LYS A 45 0.14 -3.31 -14.87
CA LYS A 45 1.14 -3.24 -13.80
C LYS A 45 1.38 -1.79 -13.37
N ALA A 46 1.61 -1.56 -12.09
CA ALA A 46 1.80 -0.21 -11.55
C ALA A 46 2.96 0.56 -12.20
N SER A 47 4.04 -0.14 -12.59
CA SER A 47 5.19 0.45 -13.28
C SER A 47 4.86 1.09 -14.63
N GLU A 48 3.77 0.67 -15.28
CA GLU A 48 3.34 1.20 -16.58
C GLU A 48 2.19 2.21 -16.44
N ALA A 49 1.51 2.23 -15.28
CA ALA A 49 0.32 3.06 -15.09
C ALA A 49 0.62 4.56 -15.12
N ALA A 50 1.81 4.97 -14.63
CA ALA A 50 2.22 6.37 -14.57
C ALA A 50 2.33 7.01 -15.96
N SER A 51 3.03 6.36 -16.88
CA SER A 51 3.18 6.82 -18.27
C SER A 51 1.85 6.82 -19.00
N LEU A 52 1.04 5.76 -18.87
CA LEU A 52 -0.28 5.70 -19.49
C LEU A 52 -1.24 6.78 -18.99
N LEU A 53 -1.14 7.19 -17.73
CA LEU A 53 -1.89 8.32 -17.19
C LEU A 53 -1.46 9.62 -17.84
N GLN A 54 -0.15 9.86 -17.96
CA GLN A 54 0.40 11.06 -18.61
C GLN A 54 0.04 11.14 -20.09
N ASP A 55 0.04 10.00 -20.80
CA ASP A 55 -0.39 9.88 -22.20
C ASP A 55 -1.92 10.01 -22.39
N GLY A 56 -2.68 10.05 -21.30
CA GLY A 56 -4.15 10.10 -21.34
C GLY A 56 -4.81 8.81 -21.83
N ARG A 57 -4.07 7.70 -21.81
CA ARG A 57 -4.60 6.37 -22.15
C ARG A 57 -5.45 5.78 -21.04
N ILE A 58 -5.27 6.24 -19.80
CA ILE A 58 -6.13 6.00 -18.64
C ILE A 58 -6.44 7.33 -17.95
N ASP A 59 -7.56 7.39 -17.22
CA ASP A 59 -7.98 8.58 -16.47
C ASP A 59 -7.50 8.57 -15.01
N ALA A 60 -7.34 7.38 -14.44
CA ALA A 60 -6.88 7.17 -13.07
C ALA A 60 -6.23 5.79 -12.91
N PHE A 61 -5.47 5.60 -11.84
CA PHE A 61 -4.99 4.29 -11.42
C PHE A 61 -4.96 4.17 -9.91
N PHE A 62 -5.17 2.94 -9.42
CA PHE A 62 -4.91 2.57 -8.04
C PHE A 62 -3.48 2.07 -7.89
N TYR A 63 -2.84 2.41 -6.77
CA TYR A 63 -1.57 1.82 -6.41
C TYR A 63 -1.39 1.75 -4.89
N THR A 64 -1.31 0.53 -4.35
CA THR A 64 -0.97 0.28 -2.95
C THR A 64 0.55 0.25 -2.81
N VAL A 65 1.14 1.31 -2.29
CA VAL A 65 2.60 1.48 -2.24
C VAL A 65 3.05 2.27 -1.02
N GLY A 66 4.26 1.99 -0.53
CA GLY A 66 4.93 2.84 0.46
C GLY A 66 5.31 4.20 -0.13
N HIS A 67 5.37 5.23 0.72
CA HIS A 67 5.72 6.58 0.31
C HIS A 67 7.08 7.03 0.87
N PRO A 68 7.85 7.82 0.10
CA PRO A 68 7.59 8.28 -1.26
C PRO A 68 7.72 7.14 -2.30
N SER A 69 7.02 7.26 -3.43
CA SER A 69 7.02 6.27 -4.53
C SER A 69 7.47 6.91 -5.85
N GLY A 70 8.40 6.24 -6.54
CA GLY A 70 8.91 6.67 -7.84
C GLY A 70 7.81 6.77 -8.90
N SER A 71 6.93 5.77 -8.99
CA SER A 71 5.83 5.77 -9.97
C SER A 71 4.81 6.88 -9.72
N ILE A 72 4.55 7.24 -8.45
CA ILE A 72 3.66 8.37 -8.14
C ILE A 72 4.35 9.70 -8.48
N LYS A 73 5.67 9.84 -8.24
CA LYS A 73 6.44 11.01 -8.68
C LYS A 73 6.40 11.16 -10.20
N GLU A 74 6.64 10.09 -10.94
CA GLU A 74 6.55 10.07 -12.40
C GLU A 74 5.16 10.50 -12.88
N ALA A 75 4.11 9.88 -12.35
CA ALA A 75 2.73 10.19 -12.69
C ALA A 75 2.34 11.65 -12.43
N THR A 76 2.99 12.32 -11.47
CA THR A 76 2.67 13.69 -11.06
C THR A 76 3.60 14.75 -11.64
N SER A 77 4.74 14.37 -12.22
CA SER A 77 5.74 15.34 -12.71
C SER A 77 5.66 15.64 -14.21
N GLY A 78 4.76 15.00 -14.93
CA GLY A 78 4.62 15.19 -16.38
C GLY A 78 3.77 16.40 -16.80
N ALA A 79 3.51 16.51 -18.09
CA ALA A 79 2.75 17.63 -18.67
C ALA A 79 1.28 17.62 -18.24
N ARG A 80 0.68 16.44 -18.12
CA ARG A 80 -0.70 16.29 -17.65
C ARG A 80 -0.74 16.57 -16.16
N LYS A 81 -1.66 17.45 -15.75
CA LYS A 81 -1.90 17.76 -14.35
C LYS A 81 -2.61 16.59 -13.66
N VAL A 82 -1.99 16.08 -12.60
CA VAL A 82 -2.46 14.91 -11.85
C VAL A 82 -2.58 15.29 -10.38
N LEU A 83 -3.62 14.76 -9.73
CA LEU A 83 -3.77 14.81 -8.28
C LEU A 83 -3.85 13.38 -7.73
N ILE A 84 -3.49 13.22 -6.47
CA ILE A 84 -3.74 12.01 -5.68
C ILE A 84 -5.09 12.21 -4.99
N ALA A 85 -6.04 11.29 -5.23
CA ALA A 85 -7.40 11.43 -4.71
C ALA A 85 -7.50 10.97 -3.24
N ASP A 86 -8.33 11.65 -2.46
CA ASP A 86 -8.72 11.17 -1.13
C ASP A 86 -9.54 9.87 -1.28
N VAL A 87 -9.27 8.90 -0.42
CA VAL A 87 -10.04 7.65 -0.31
C VAL A 87 -10.54 7.52 1.12
N THR A 88 -11.68 8.17 1.39
CA THR A 88 -12.27 8.33 2.72
C THR A 88 -13.79 8.20 2.66
N GLY A 89 -14.45 8.25 3.83
CA GLY A 89 -15.91 8.23 3.96
C GLY A 89 -16.39 7.04 4.79
N SER A 90 -17.68 7.03 5.13
CA SER A 90 -18.28 6.02 6.01
C SER A 90 -18.13 4.59 5.50
N GLY A 91 -18.19 4.39 4.18
CA GLY A 91 -17.93 3.10 3.54
C GLY A 91 -16.50 2.60 3.79
N ILE A 92 -15.52 3.49 3.66
CA ILE A 92 -14.11 3.18 3.94
C ILE A 92 -13.90 2.94 5.43
N ASP A 93 -14.52 3.73 6.32
CA ASP A 93 -14.46 3.47 7.76
C ASP A 93 -15.03 2.09 8.12
N GLY A 94 -16.14 1.68 7.48
CA GLY A 94 -16.70 0.34 7.61
C GLY A 94 -15.79 -0.77 7.09
N LEU A 95 -15.10 -0.55 5.97
CA LEU A 95 -14.09 -1.46 5.43
C LEU A 95 -12.95 -1.68 6.43
N LEU A 96 -12.42 -0.60 7.01
CA LEU A 96 -11.33 -0.66 7.97
C LEU A 96 -11.74 -1.32 9.29
N ALA A 97 -12.98 -1.11 9.74
CA ALA A 97 -13.51 -1.79 10.92
C ALA A 97 -13.69 -3.31 10.69
N LYS A 98 -14.02 -3.72 9.47
CA LYS A 98 -14.23 -5.13 9.10
C LYS A 98 -12.92 -5.89 8.92
N PHE A 99 -11.87 -5.24 8.41
CA PHE A 99 -10.64 -5.90 8.00
C PHE A 99 -9.41 -5.34 8.73
N PRO A 100 -8.84 -6.06 9.71
CA PRO A 100 -7.81 -5.54 10.63
C PRO A 100 -6.43 -5.32 9.97
N TYR A 101 -6.25 -5.76 8.72
CA TYR A 101 -5.04 -5.51 7.94
C TYR A 101 -5.06 -4.16 7.22
N TYR A 102 -6.20 -3.47 7.14
CA TYR A 102 -6.30 -2.10 6.67
C TYR A 102 -6.12 -1.11 7.82
N ALA A 103 -5.53 0.05 7.52
CA ALA A 103 -5.36 1.15 8.47
C ALA A 103 -5.54 2.49 7.77
N LYS A 104 -6.01 3.51 8.50
CA LYS A 104 -6.02 4.89 8.02
C LYS A 104 -4.60 5.34 7.74
N ALA A 105 -4.44 6.12 6.67
CA ALA A 105 -3.15 6.66 6.27
C ALA A 105 -3.31 8.09 5.77
N THR A 106 -2.27 8.88 5.95
CA THR A 106 -2.18 10.24 5.41
C THR A 106 -0.90 10.32 4.59
N ILE A 107 -1.01 10.84 3.36
CA ILE A 107 0.11 11.07 2.46
C ILE A 107 0.44 12.56 2.52
N PRO A 108 1.61 12.95 3.06
CA PRO A 108 1.99 14.36 3.06
C PRO A 108 2.12 14.89 1.63
N ALA A 109 1.50 16.03 1.32
CA ALA A 109 1.55 16.63 -0.01
C ALA A 109 2.98 16.98 -0.43
N SER A 110 3.83 17.30 0.54
CA SER A 110 5.25 17.61 0.36
C SER A 110 6.06 16.49 -0.30
N LEU A 111 5.57 15.23 -0.28
CA LEU A 111 6.23 14.11 -0.96
C LEU A 111 6.11 14.16 -2.49
N TYR A 112 5.13 14.89 -3.02
CA TYR A 112 4.79 14.93 -4.46
C TYR A 112 4.51 16.36 -4.95
N PRO A 113 5.54 17.22 -5.05
CA PRO A 113 5.36 18.63 -5.43
C PRO A 113 4.83 18.85 -6.85
N GLY A 114 4.89 17.85 -7.74
CA GLY A 114 4.27 17.92 -9.07
C GLY A 114 2.76 17.68 -9.05
N ALA A 115 2.23 17.07 -7.99
CA ALA A 115 0.81 16.81 -7.86
C ALA A 115 0.04 18.12 -7.66
N GLN A 116 -1.21 18.16 -8.08
CA GLN A 116 -2.10 19.30 -7.88
C GLN A 116 -2.71 19.35 -6.45
N ASN A 117 -2.18 18.57 -5.53
CA ASN A 117 -2.64 18.55 -4.13
C ASN A 117 -2.07 19.76 -3.38
N ASP A 118 -2.96 20.53 -2.76
CA ASP A 118 -2.65 21.70 -1.92
C ASP A 118 -2.58 21.36 -0.43
N LYS A 119 -3.03 20.15 -0.06
CA LYS A 119 -3.08 19.63 1.31
C LYS A 119 -2.75 18.15 1.33
N ASP A 120 -2.42 17.67 2.53
CA ASP A 120 -2.21 16.25 2.78
C ASP A 120 -3.44 15.41 2.39
N ILE A 121 -3.17 14.24 1.82
CA ILE A 121 -4.19 13.37 1.25
C ILE A 121 -4.55 12.31 2.27
N ASN A 122 -5.84 12.20 2.57
CA ASN A 122 -6.36 11.20 3.49
C ASN A 122 -6.81 9.96 2.73
N THR A 123 -6.35 8.81 3.17
CA THR A 123 -6.60 7.53 2.51
C THR A 123 -6.54 6.40 3.53
N PHE A 124 -6.47 5.17 3.04
CA PHE A 124 -6.11 4.00 3.82
C PHE A 124 -4.98 3.23 3.13
N GLY A 125 -4.34 2.35 3.88
CA GLY A 125 -3.32 1.45 3.38
C GLY A 125 -3.38 0.10 4.06
N VAL A 126 -2.46 -0.77 3.68
CA VAL A 126 -2.21 -2.06 4.33
C VAL A 126 -0.89 -2.03 5.07
N LYS A 127 -0.75 -2.87 6.10
CA LYS A 127 0.54 -3.16 6.70
C LYS A 127 1.27 -4.19 5.83
N ALA A 128 2.42 -3.80 5.28
CA ALA A 128 3.27 -4.72 4.53
C ALA A 128 3.94 -5.71 5.49
N THR A 129 3.87 -7.00 5.16
CA THR A 129 4.50 -8.07 5.94
C THR A 129 5.51 -8.84 5.07
N LEU A 130 6.59 -9.31 5.69
CA LEU A 130 7.50 -10.27 5.07
C LEU A 130 7.01 -11.68 5.42
N ILE A 131 6.64 -12.44 4.40
CA ILE A 131 6.15 -13.80 4.56
C ILE A 131 7.14 -14.83 4.01
N THR A 132 7.09 -16.04 4.55
CA THR A 132 7.86 -17.19 4.08
C THR A 132 7.01 -18.45 4.16
N SER A 133 7.47 -19.54 3.54
CA SER A 133 6.84 -20.85 3.66
C SER A 133 7.10 -21.46 5.03
N ALA A 134 6.11 -22.14 5.60
CA ALA A 134 6.27 -22.94 6.82
C ALA A 134 7.26 -24.13 6.66
N LYS A 135 7.74 -24.38 5.44
CA LYS A 135 8.75 -25.42 5.15
C LYS A 135 10.19 -24.93 5.27
N VAL A 136 10.42 -23.63 5.43
CA VAL A 136 11.78 -23.10 5.63
C VAL A 136 12.22 -23.47 7.05
N SER A 137 13.48 -23.89 7.22
CA SER A 137 13.97 -24.29 8.54
C SER A 137 13.93 -23.14 9.54
N ASP A 138 13.63 -23.44 10.80
CA ASP A 138 13.62 -22.47 11.89
C ASP A 138 14.93 -21.67 12.00
N ASP A 139 16.08 -22.30 11.82
CA ASP A 139 17.38 -21.65 11.92
C ASP A 139 17.58 -20.55 10.86
N ILE A 140 17.15 -20.80 9.62
CA ILE A 140 17.21 -19.80 8.54
C ILE A 140 16.31 -18.60 8.88
N VAL A 141 15.06 -18.87 9.30
CA VAL A 141 14.11 -17.79 9.60
C VAL A 141 14.55 -17.00 10.84
N TYR A 142 15.08 -17.69 11.86
CA TYR A 142 15.68 -17.06 13.03
C TYR A 142 16.84 -16.15 12.63
N ALA A 143 17.78 -16.63 11.81
CA ALA A 143 18.94 -15.86 11.38
C ALA A 143 18.54 -14.60 10.59
N ILE A 144 17.59 -14.73 9.64
CA ILE A 144 17.08 -13.57 8.87
C ILE A 144 16.40 -12.57 9.79
N THR A 145 15.54 -13.05 10.70
CA THR A 145 14.82 -12.18 11.64
C THR A 145 15.81 -11.45 12.55
N LYS A 146 16.78 -12.17 13.10
CA LYS A 146 17.85 -11.60 13.92
C LYS A 146 18.64 -10.54 13.18
N GLU A 147 19.07 -10.81 11.95
CA GLU A 147 19.86 -9.87 11.14
C GLU A 147 19.09 -8.55 10.91
N VAL A 148 17.79 -8.64 10.57
CA VAL A 148 16.96 -7.45 10.34
C VAL A 148 16.77 -6.64 11.62
N PHE A 149 16.47 -7.30 12.75
CA PHE A 149 16.14 -6.59 13.99
C PHE A 149 17.37 -6.12 14.76
N ASP A 150 18.51 -6.82 14.68
CA ASP A 150 19.75 -6.37 15.29
C ASP A 150 20.34 -5.18 14.53
N ASN A 151 20.20 -5.17 13.21
CA ASN A 151 20.65 -4.07 12.35
C ASN A 151 19.52 -3.09 11.99
N PHE A 152 18.52 -2.96 12.87
CA PHE A 152 17.27 -2.24 12.57
C PHE A 152 17.49 -0.81 12.06
N GLU A 153 18.44 -0.06 12.62
CA GLU A 153 18.73 1.30 12.16
C GLU A 153 19.38 1.35 10.78
N ALA A 154 20.15 0.33 10.40
CA ALA A 154 20.66 0.20 9.03
C ALA A 154 19.54 -0.24 8.07
N PHE A 155 18.69 -1.17 8.49
CA PHE A 155 17.52 -1.59 7.73
C PHE A 155 16.60 -0.41 7.41
N LYS A 156 16.33 0.48 8.39
CA LYS A 156 15.52 1.69 8.19
C LYS A 156 16.07 2.65 7.14
N LYS A 157 17.38 2.62 6.86
CA LYS A 157 18.01 3.46 5.83
C LYS A 157 17.85 2.91 4.42
N LEU A 158 17.44 1.65 4.26
CA LEU A 158 17.27 1.04 2.93
C LEU A 158 16.12 1.66 2.14
N HIS A 159 15.13 2.26 2.80
CA HIS A 159 14.05 2.98 2.13
C HIS A 159 13.44 4.07 3.02
N PRO A 160 13.13 5.27 2.51
CA PRO A 160 12.57 6.35 3.33
C PRO A 160 11.24 6.01 4.00
N ALA A 161 10.45 5.10 3.43
CA ALA A 161 9.21 4.59 4.04
C ALA A 161 9.42 3.90 5.40
N TYR A 162 10.65 3.46 5.70
CA TYR A 162 10.97 2.82 6.97
C TYR A 162 11.34 3.83 8.07
N ALA A 163 11.41 5.14 7.78
CA ALA A 163 11.88 6.15 8.72
C ALA A 163 11.09 6.15 10.06
N THR A 164 9.78 5.89 10.01
CA THR A 164 8.90 5.84 11.18
C THR A 164 8.69 4.44 11.74
N LEU A 165 9.29 3.41 11.12
CA LEU A 165 9.12 2.03 11.54
C LEU A 165 9.71 1.81 12.93
N THR A 166 8.99 1.04 13.75
CA THR A 166 9.45 0.54 15.05
C THR A 166 9.42 -0.99 15.08
N LYS A 167 10.27 -1.60 15.92
CA LYS A 167 10.31 -3.06 16.08
C LYS A 167 8.96 -3.64 16.49
N ALA A 168 8.20 -2.96 17.35
CA ALA A 168 6.88 -3.43 17.79
C ALA A 168 5.87 -3.46 16.63
N GLN A 169 5.85 -2.44 15.78
CA GLN A 169 4.97 -2.39 14.62
C GLN A 169 5.25 -3.51 13.60
N MET A 170 6.48 -4.04 13.55
CA MET A 170 6.82 -5.16 12.66
C MET A 170 6.14 -6.49 13.05
N LEU A 171 5.52 -6.57 14.24
CA LEU A 171 4.76 -7.73 14.69
C LEU A 171 3.24 -7.57 14.44
N GLU A 172 2.80 -6.46 13.85
CA GLU A 172 1.40 -6.17 13.58
C GLU A 172 1.01 -6.51 12.12
N GLY A 173 -0.30 -6.56 11.83
CA GLY A 173 -0.79 -6.75 10.46
C GLY A 173 -0.62 -8.16 9.90
N LEU A 174 -0.49 -9.15 10.78
CA LEU A 174 -0.27 -10.55 10.43
C LEU A 174 -1.51 -11.14 9.74
N SER A 175 -1.32 -11.65 8.52
CA SER A 175 -2.31 -12.40 7.74
C SER A 175 -2.12 -13.92 7.82
N ALA A 176 -1.04 -14.37 8.47
CA ALA A 176 -0.69 -15.75 8.70
C ALA A 176 0.01 -15.91 10.06
N PRO A 177 0.07 -17.12 10.64
CA PRO A 177 0.83 -17.37 11.87
C PRO A 177 2.31 -17.03 11.72
N LEU A 178 2.95 -16.60 12.81
CA LEU A 178 4.40 -16.36 12.83
C LEU A 178 5.16 -17.69 12.72
N HIS A 179 6.26 -17.65 11.98
CA HIS A 179 7.18 -18.77 11.87
C HIS A 179 7.88 -19.06 13.21
N PRO A 180 8.07 -20.33 13.63
CA PRO A 180 8.69 -20.63 14.93
C PRO A 180 10.09 -20.02 15.11
N GLY A 181 10.94 -20.08 14.08
CA GLY A 181 12.21 -19.34 14.06
C GLY A 181 12.12 -17.84 14.37
N ALA A 182 11.11 -17.13 13.82
CA ALA A 182 10.90 -15.70 14.13
C ALA A 182 10.36 -15.50 15.56
N VAL A 183 9.41 -16.35 15.98
CA VAL A 183 8.86 -16.33 17.36
C VAL A 183 9.97 -16.51 18.39
N LYS A 184 10.89 -17.44 18.15
CA LYS A 184 12.05 -17.67 19.02
C LYS A 184 12.85 -16.38 19.22
N TYR A 185 13.24 -15.72 18.13
CA TYR A 185 13.96 -14.44 18.22
C TYR A 185 13.13 -13.37 18.97
N TYR A 186 11.86 -13.19 18.60
CA TYR A 186 11.01 -12.16 19.24
C TYR A 186 10.87 -12.35 20.75
N LYS A 187 10.80 -13.60 21.23
CA LYS A 187 10.78 -13.89 22.67
C LYS A 187 12.13 -13.59 23.33
N GLU A 188 13.24 -13.98 22.71
CA GLU A 188 14.59 -13.72 23.23
C GLU A 188 14.88 -12.23 23.46
N VAL A 189 14.39 -11.37 22.57
CA VAL A 189 14.59 -9.91 22.68
C VAL A 189 13.43 -9.17 23.38
N GLY A 190 12.48 -9.91 23.95
CA GLY A 190 11.37 -9.34 24.73
C GLY A 190 10.31 -8.59 23.91
N LEU A 191 10.26 -8.79 22.58
CA LEU A 191 9.22 -8.25 21.71
C LEU A 191 7.91 -9.05 21.78
N MET A 192 7.97 -10.28 22.28
CA MET A 192 6.84 -11.19 22.44
C MET A 192 6.96 -11.98 23.75
N LYS A 193 5.83 -12.30 24.38
CA LYS A 193 5.76 -13.18 25.56
C LYS A 193 5.60 -14.64 25.14
#